data_AF-A0A1A2YNL4-F1
#
_entry.id   AF-A0A1A2YNL4-F1
#
_cell.length_a   1.000
_cell.length_b   1.000
_cell.length_c   1.000
_cell.angle_alpha   90.00
_cell.angle_beta   90.00
_cell.angle_gamma   90.00
#
_symmetry.space_group_name_H-M   'P 1'
#
loop_
_entity.id
_entity.type
_entity.pdbx_description
1 polymer ?
#
loop_
_entity_poly.entity_id
_entity_poly.type
_entity_poly.pdbx_seq_one_letter_code
_entity_poly.pdbx_strand_id
1 'polypeptide(L)'
;MGLGWLTALAGSVKIINWLTVPTAAANIIHAVFSGFFAVHFYPLLRITRLIGIAIIAVSLPLLWWRFRRDDRAALTGIAYSMLVVVLFVPAALPWYYSWPLAVVAPLAQSRRAVALIAGLSTWVMVIFKPDGSHGMYSWLHFSLATACALIAWYSLNRAPDERADQAAAAAQ
;
A
#
# COMPACT_ATOMS: atom_id res chain seq x y z
N MET A 1 -10.67 9.77 30.60
CA MET A 1 -10.50 9.64 29.15
C MET A 1 -10.88 8.22 28.76
N GLY A 2 -12.12 8.01 28.32
CA GLY A 2 -12.72 6.67 28.18
C GLY A 2 -12.23 5.88 26.95
N LEU A 3 -12.67 4.62 26.87
CA LEU A 3 -12.45 3.68 25.76
C LEU A 3 -13.10 4.10 24.42
N GLY A 4 -13.50 5.38 24.26
CA GLY A 4 -14.14 5.90 23.04
C GLY A 4 -13.25 5.82 21.79
N TRP A 5 -11.93 5.67 21.96
CA TRP A 5 -11.02 5.37 20.86
C TRP A 5 -11.27 3.97 20.27
N LEU A 6 -11.66 2.96 21.06
CA LEU A 6 -12.00 1.62 20.57
C LEU A 6 -13.27 1.63 19.71
N THR A 7 -14.28 2.42 20.09
CA THR A 7 -15.50 2.56 19.30
C THR A 7 -15.27 3.38 18.03
N ALA A 8 -14.40 4.40 18.07
CA ALA A 8 -13.95 5.13 16.88
C ALA A 8 -13.18 4.21 15.91
N LEU A 9 -12.33 3.31 16.42
CA LEU A 9 -11.65 2.27 15.63
C LEU A 9 -12.61 1.25 14.99
N ALA A 10 -13.72 0.94 15.64
CA ALA A 10 -14.75 0.06 15.07
C ALA A 10 -15.41 0.68 13.82
N GLY A 11 -15.43 2.02 13.70
CA GLY A 11 -15.86 2.72 12.49
C GLY A 11 -14.97 2.42 11.28
N SER A 12 -13.65 2.34 11.48
CA SER A 12 -12.68 2.05 10.42
C SER A 12 -12.89 0.68 9.77
N VAL A 13 -13.42 -0.31 10.50
CA VAL A 13 -13.71 -1.66 9.98
C VAL A 13 -14.90 -1.66 9.01
N LYS A 14 -15.76 -0.64 9.05
CA LYS A 14 -16.87 -0.48 8.09
C LYS A 14 -16.40 0.04 6.73
N ILE A 15 -15.15 0.53 6.64
CA ILE A 15 -14.59 0.97 5.36
C ILE A 15 -14.36 -0.27 4.50
N ILE A 16 -15.09 -0.33 3.40
CA ILE A 16 -14.90 -1.30 2.32
C ILE A 16 -14.23 -0.50 1.22
N ASN A 17 -13.02 -0.90 0.83
CA ASN A 17 -12.31 -0.34 -0.31
C ASN A 17 -11.45 -1.44 -0.95
N TRP A 18 -11.01 -1.22 -2.18
CA TRP A 18 -10.28 -2.21 -2.96
C TRP A 18 -8.77 -2.19 -2.67
N LEU A 19 -8.33 -1.46 -1.63
CA LEU A 19 -6.92 -1.32 -1.32
C LEU A 19 -6.36 -2.56 -0.62
N THR A 20 -7.17 -3.33 0.10
CA THR A 20 -6.68 -4.53 0.78
C THR A 20 -7.03 -5.78 0.00
N VAL A 21 -6.10 -6.73 -0.04
CA VAL A 21 -6.27 -8.03 -0.71
C VAL A 21 -7.53 -8.75 -0.23
N PRO A 22 -7.84 -8.81 1.09
CA PRO A 22 -9.09 -9.40 1.58
C PRO A 22 -10.35 -8.78 1.00
N THR A 23 -10.39 -7.45 0.88
CA THR A 23 -11.59 -6.73 0.43
C THR A 23 -11.72 -6.80 -1.10
N ALA A 24 -10.60 -6.68 -1.83
CA ALA A 24 -10.57 -6.89 -3.27
C ALA A 24 -11.01 -8.32 -3.63
N ALA A 25 -10.50 -9.34 -2.94
CA ALA A 25 -10.90 -10.74 -3.12
C ALA A 25 -12.40 -10.94 -2.86
N ALA A 26 -12.94 -10.37 -1.78
CA ALA A 26 -14.37 -10.45 -1.49
C ALA A 26 -15.23 -9.84 -2.61
N ASN A 27 -14.83 -8.69 -3.15
CA ASN A 27 -15.55 -8.06 -4.26
C ASN A 27 -15.48 -8.90 -5.54
N ILE A 28 -14.31 -9.44 -5.90
CA ILE A 28 -14.14 -10.27 -7.09
C ILE A 28 -14.93 -11.57 -6.97
N ILE A 29 -14.82 -12.27 -5.85
CA ILE A 29 -15.56 -13.51 -5.61
C ILE A 29 -17.06 -13.22 -5.65
N HIS A 30 -17.53 -12.16 -4.99
CA HIS A 30 -18.94 -11.81 -5.05
C HIS A 30 -19.39 -11.48 -6.47
N ALA A 31 -18.63 -10.70 -7.24
CA ALA A 31 -18.97 -10.34 -8.61
C ALA A 31 -19.05 -11.55 -9.56
N VAL A 32 -18.19 -12.55 -9.37
CA VAL A 32 -18.15 -13.75 -10.22
C VAL A 32 -19.20 -14.77 -9.81
N PHE A 33 -19.44 -14.97 -8.52
CA PHE A 33 -20.23 -16.10 -8.01
C PHE A 33 -21.66 -15.73 -7.56
N SER A 34 -22.00 -14.46 -7.33
CA SER A 34 -23.34 -14.07 -6.87
C SER A 34 -24.46 -14.38 -7.87
N GLY A 35 -24.13 -14.47 -9.17
CA GLY A 35 -25.07 -14.88 -10.21
C GLY A 35 -25.36 -16.39 -10.25
N PHE A 36 -24.49 -17.21 -9.65
CA PHE A 36 -24.60 -18.67 -9.69
C PHE A 36 -24.96 -19.29 -8.33
N PHE A 37 -24.58 -18.63 -7.23
CA PHE A 37 -24.79 -19.12 -5.87
C PHE A 37 -25.35 -18.00 -4.98
N ALA A 38 -26.05 -18.38 -3.90
CA ALA A 38 -26.51 -17.44 -2.87
C ALA A 38 -25.33 -16.97 -1.99
N VAL A 39 -24.40 -16.21 -2.59
CA VAL A 39 -23.23 -15.67 -1.91
C VAL A 39 -23.58 -14.32 -1.31
N HIS A 40 -23.66 -14.25 0.02
CA HIS A 40 -23.82 -12.97 0.70
C HIS A 40 -22.48 -12.26 0.87
N PHE A 41 -22.41 -10.99 0.46
CA PHE A 41 -21.18 -10.19 0.49
C PHE A 41 -20.59 -10.02 1.90
N TYR A 42 -21.41 -9.74 2.92
CA TYR A 42 -20.91 -9.46 4.28
C TYR A 42 -20.25 -10.67 4.96
N PRO A 43 -20.84 -11.89 4.94
CA PRO A 43 -20.16 -13.10 5.38
C PRO A 43 -18.86 -13.38 4.63
N LEU A 44 -18.88 -13.24 3.30
CA LEU A 44 -17.69 -13.43 2.46
C LEU A 44 -16.56 -12.47 2.85
N LEU A 45 -16.88 -11.18 2.98
CA LEU A 45 -15.95 -10.15 3.42
C LEU A 45 -15.38 -10.44 4.81
N ARG A 46 -16.19 -10.95 5.74
CA ARG A 46 -15.72 -11.34 7.08
C ARG A 46 -14.69 -12.48 6.97
N ILE A 47 -14.96 -13.49 6.16
CA ILE A 47 -14.07 -14.64 5.97
C ILE A 47 -12.75 -14.21 5.33
N THR A 48 -12.79 -13.43 4.25
CA THR A 48 -11.56 -12.99 3.57
C THR A 48 -10.69 -12.13 4.50
N ARG A 49 -11.30 -11.29 5.34
CA ARG A 49 -10.58 -10.49 6.36
C ARG A 49 -9.93 -11.35 7.43
N LEU A 50 -10.60 -12.40 7.91
CA LEU A 50 -10.02 -13.37 8.84
C LEU A 50 -8.83 -14.10 8.22
N ILE A 51 -8.94 -14.49 6.94
CA ILE A 51 -7.82 -15.06 6.19
C ILE A 51 -6.65 -14.07 6.11
N GLY A 52 -6.92 -12.79 5.83
CA GLY A 52 -5.88 -11.76 5.84
C GLY A 52 -5.16 -11.64 7.19
N ILE A 53 -5.91 -11.63 8.29
CA ILE A 53 -5.34 -11.62 9.65
C ILE A 53 -4.48 -12.88 9.89
N ALA A 54 -4.95 -14.05 9.48
CA ALA A 54 -4.18 -15.28 9.60
C ALA A 54 -2.87 -15.23 8.79
N ILE A 55 -2.91 -14.69 7.56
CA ILE A 55 -1.71 -14.48 6.73
C ILE A 55 -0.72 -13.56 7.44
N ILE A 56 -1.17 -12.45 8.05
CA ILE A 56 -0.30 -11.56 8.84
C ILE A 56 0.30 -12.32 10.02
N ALA A 57 -0.53 -13.03 10.80
CA ALA A 57 -0.12 -13.76 11.99
C ALA A 57 0.94 -14.84 11.70
N VAL A 58 0.89 -15.47 10.53
CA VAL A 58 1.88 -16.46 10.09
C VAL A 58 3.10 -15.79 9.45
N SER A 59 2.90 -14.77 8.61
CA SER A 59 3.98 -14.14 7.84
C SER A 59 4.94 -13.37 8.72
N LEU A 60 4.47 -12.68 9.77
CA LEU A 60 5.32 -11.87 10.63
C LEU A 60 6.38 -12.72 11.36
N PRO A 61 6.04 -13.83 12.05
CA PRO A 61 7.04 -14.74 12.62
C PRO A 61 7.99 -15.34 11.58
N LEU A 62 7.48 -15.72 10.40
CA LEU A 62 8.30 -16.29 9.33
C LEU A 62 9.33 -15.28 8.80
N LEU A 63 8.90 -14.05 8.54
CA LEU A 63 9.78 -12.97 8.10
C LEU A 63 10.80 -12.62 9.17
N TRP A 64 10.37 -12.50 10.43
CA TRP A 64 11.30 -12.28 11.54
C TRP A 64 12.35 -13.39 11.63
N TRP A 65 11.93 -14.65 11.61
CA TRP A 65 12.86 -15.79 11.66
C TRP A 65 13.85 -15.80 10.49
N ARG A 66 13.39 -15.42 9.30
CA ARG A 66 14.18 -15.39 8.06
C ARG A 66 15.19 -14.25 8.01
N PHE A 67 14.84 -13.09 8.56
CA PHE A 67 15.57 -11.83 8.38
C PHE A 67 16.28 -11.32 9.65
N ARG A 68 16.22 -12.04 10.78
CA ARG A 68 16.86 -11.64 12.06
C ARG A 68 18.40 -11.70 12.12
N ARG A 69 19.10 -12.11 11.06
CA ARG A 69 20.53 -12.46 11.13
C ARG A 69 21.49 -11.30 10.82
N ASP A 70 21.11 -10.38 9.94
CA ASP A 70 21.95 -9.26 9.51
C ASP A 70 21.14 -7.96 9.52
N ASP A 71 21.77 -6.80 9.75
CA ASP A 71 21.07 -5.50 9.81
C ASP A 71 20.36 -5.14 8.50
N ARG A 72 21.02 -5.37 7.35
CA ARG A 72 20.42 -5.16 6.02
C ARG A 72 19.27 -6.13 5.76
N ALA A 73 19.41 -7.37 6.24
CA ALA A 73 18.34 -8.36 6.17
C ALA A 73 17.16 -7.94 7.05
N ALA A 74 17.41 -7.42 8.25
CA ALA A 74 16.38 -6.95 9.17
C ALA A 74 15.58 -5.78 8.58
N LEU A 75 16.24 -4.78 7.98
CA LEU A 75 15.55 -3.68 7.28
C LEU A 75 14.66 -4.20 6.13
N THR A 76 15.16 -5.18 5.37
CA THR A 76 14.39 -5.83 4.30
C THR A 76 13.19 -6.58 4.88
N GLY A 77 13.36 -7.27 6.01
CA GLY A 77 12.30 -7.95 6.75
C GLY A 77 11.23 -7.00 7.27
N ILE A 78 11.61 -5.82 7.76
CA ILE A 78 10.67 -4.77 8.20
C ILE A 78 9.86 -4.26 6.99
N ALA A 79 10.51 -3.98 5.86
CA ALA A 79 9.84 -3.55 4.63
C ALA A 79 8.77 -4.56 4.18
N TYR A 80 9.13 -5.85 4.11
CA TYR A 80 8.17 -6.90 3.76
C TYR A 80 7.06 -7.06 4.81
N SER A 81 7.39 -6.94 6.09
CA SER A 81 6.42 -7.03 7.18
C SER A 81 5.37 -5.92 7.08
N MET A 82 5.81 -4.68 6.85
CA MET A 82 4.89 -3.54 6.65
C MET A 82 4.04 -3.73 5.40
N LEU A 83 4.62 -4.21 4.30
CA LEU A 83 3.88 -4.46 3.07
C LEU A 83 2.79 -5.53 3.29
N VAL A 84 3.12 -6.65 3.93
CA VAL A 84 2.15 -7.70 4.26
C VAL A 84 1.05 -7.15 5.17
N VAL A 85 1.39 -6.41 6.23
CA VAL A 85 0.39 -5.85 7.14
C VAL A 85 -0.57 -4.92 6.40
N VAL A 86 -0.07 -3.99 5.58
CA VAL A 86 -0.91 -3.03 4.86
C VAL A 86 -1.78 -3.71 3.80
N LEU A 87 -1.27 -4.74 3.12
CA LEU A 87 -2.03 -5.47 2.10
C LEU A 87 -3.15 -6.35 2.70
N PHE A 88 -2.94 -6.92 3.87
CA PHE A 88 -3.83 -7.93 4.45
C PHE A 88 -4.66 -7.46 5.65
N VAL A 89 -4.48 -6.23 6.11
CA VAL A 89 -5.30 -5.64 7.17
C VAL A 89 -6.78 -5.59 6.73
N PRO A 90 -7.76 -5.75 7.64
CA PRO A 90 -9.17 -5.77 7.29
C PRO A 90 -9.68 -4.52 6.54
N ALA A 91 -9.13 -3.36 6.86
CA ALA A 91 -9.39 -2.10 6.18
C ALA A 91 -8.12 -1.24 6.20
N ALA A 92 -7.69 -0.76 5.03
CA ALA A 92 -6.56 0.15 4.91
C ALA A 92 -7.03 1.44 4.24
N LEU A 93 -6.52 2.57 4.70
CA LEU A 93 -6.66 3.83 3.98
C LEU A 93 -5.46 4.01 3.03
N PRO A 94 -5.59 4.79 1.94
CA PRO A 94 -4.48 4.98 1.00
C PRO A 94 -3.17 5.41 1.69
N TRP A 95 -3.24 6.22 2.75
CA TRP A 95 -2.06 6.71 3.47
C TRP A 95 -1.30 5.62 4.23
N TYR A 96 -1.90 4.45 4.50
CA TYR A 96 -1.22 3.34 5.18
C TYR A 96 -0.05 2.82 4.32
N TYR A 97 -0.13 2.99 2.99
CA TYR A 97 0.94 2.64 2.06
C TYR A 97 2.18 3.53 2.17
N SER A 98 2.09 4.69 2.83
CA SER A 98 3.28 5.52 3.09
C SER A 98 4.28 4.82 4.01
N TRP A 99 3.82 3.94 4.90
CA TRP A 99 4.67 3.23 5.86
C TRP A 99 5.66 2.26 5.19
N PRO A 100 5.23 1.27 4.38
CA PRO A 100 6.18 0.43 3.66
C PRO A 100 7.03 1.24 2.68
N LEU A 101 6.50 2.29 2.05
CA LEU A 101 7.27 3.16 1.16
C LEU A 101 8.42 3.87 1.89
N ALA A 102 8.17 4.39 3.10
CA ALA A 102 9.17 5.07 3.91
C ALA A 102 10.30 4.13 4.33
N VAL A 103 10.00 2.86 4.66
CA VAL A 103 11.02 1.86 5.02
C VAL A 103 11.79 1.36 3.79
N VAL A 104 11.14 1.27 2.63
CA VAL A 104 11.79 0.86 1.38
C VAL A 104 12.71 1.96 0.84
N ALA A 105 12.38 3.24 1.05
CA ALA A 105 13.16 4.38 0.56
C ALA A 105 14.68 4.31 0.83
N PRO A 106 15.16 4.04 2.07
CA PRO A 106 16.59 3.90 2.32
C PRO A 106 17.24 2.69 1.63
N LEU A 107 16.48 1.61 1.36
CA LEU A 107 16.95 0.41 0.66
C LEU A 107 16.96 0.59 -0.87
N ALA A 108 16.08 1.44 -1.39
CA ALA A 108 15.80 1.68 -2.80
C ALA A 108 16.73 2.75 -3.39
N GLN A 109 18.03 2.47 -3.46
CA GLN A 109 19.02 3.43 -3.99
C GLN A 109 19.04 3.51 -5.54
N SER A 110 18.34 2.61 -6.24
CA SER A 110 18.27 2.66 -7.70
C SER A 110 17.29 3.72 -8.19
N ARG A 111 17.64 4.40 -9.29
CA ARG A 111 16.81 5.46 -9.90
C ARG A 111 15.39 5.01 -10.25
N ARG A 112 15.25 3.77 -10.75
CA ARG A 112 13.93 3.16 -11.01
C ARG A 112 13.09 3.01 -9.75
N ALA A 113 13.73 2.64 -8.64
CA ALA A 113 13.04 2.46 -7.36
C ALA A 113 12.65 3.80 -6.74
N VAL A 114 13.50 4.83 -6.83
CA VAL A 114 13.17 6.21 -6.43
C VAL A 114 11.98 6.74 -7.24
N ALA A 115 12.00 6.57 -8.55
CA ALA A 115 10.89 6.96 -9.42
C ALA A 115 9.58 6.24 -9.04
N LEU A 116 9.65 4.93 -8.75
CA LEU A 116 8.50 4.13 -8.28
C LEU A 116 7.93 4.66 -6.97
N ILE A 117 8.80 4.93 -5.99
CA ILE A 117 8.39 5.48 -4.69
C ILE A 117 7.75 6.85 -4.88
N ALA A 118 8.33 7.70 -5.72
CA ALA A 118 7.78 9.02 -6.02
C ALA A 118 6.38 8.91 -6.65
N GLY A 119 6.22 8.07 -7.69
CA GLY A 119 4.91 7.85 -8.32
C GLY A 119 3.86 7.32 -7.34
N LEU A 120 4.21 6.30 -6.54
CA LEU A 120 3.30 5.75 -5.53
C LEU A 120 2.94 6.78 -4.45
N SER A 121 3.90 7.60 -4.02
CA SER A 121 3.68 8.65 -3.02
C SER A 121 2.78 9.76 -3.58
N THR A 122 2.99 10.18 -4.83
CA THR A 122 2.12 11.12 -5.53
C THR A 122 0.71 10.56 -5.65
N TRP A 123 0.55 9.29 -5.99
CA TRP A 123 -0.76 8.66 -6.09
C TRP A 123 -1.51 8.71 -4.74
N VAL A 124 -0.83 8.31 -3.66
CA VAL A 124 -1.39 8.32 -2.30
C VAL A 124 -1.79 9.74 -1.87
N MET A 125 -1.07 10.76 -2.30
CA MET A 125 -1.41 12.16 -2.00
C MET A 125 -2.62 12.65 -2.79
N VAL A 126 -2.65 12.44 -4.11
CA VAL A 126 -3.68 13.01 -5.01
C VAL A 126 -5.02 12.30 -4.89
N ILE A 127 -5.05 11.04 -4.44
CA ILE A 127 -6.31 10.30 -4.28
C ILE A 127 -7.17 10.82 -3.12
N PHE A 128 -6.59 11.56 -2.17
CA PHE A 128 -7.34 12.24 -1.12
C PHE A 128 -7.90 13.56 -1.60
N LYS A 129 -9.19 13.76 -1.35
CA LYS A 129 -9.83 15.05 -1.57
C LYS A 129 -9.68 15.93 -0.32
N PRO A 130 -9.79 17.27 -0.46
CA PRO A 130 -9.62 18.22 0.65
C PRO A 130 -10.63 18.02 1.80
N ASP A 131 -11.78 17.41 1.50
CA ASP A 131 -12.85 17.07 2.46
C ASP A 131 -12.56 15.78 3.27
N GLY A 132 -11.42 15.14 3.06
CA GLY A 132 -11.02 13.91 3.75
C GLY A 132 -11.61 12.62 3.15
N SER A 133 -12.47 12.74 2.13
CA SER A 133 -12.91 11.58 1.34
C SER A 133 -11.83 11.15 0.34
N HIS A 134 -11.91 9.90 -0.13
CA HIS A 134 -10.98 9.38 -1.13
C HIS A 134 -11.66 9.16 -2.48
N GLY A 135 -10.99 9.58 -3.56
CA GLY A 135 -11.49 9.55 -4.93
C GLY A 135 -11.58 8.15 -5.56
N MET A 136 -11.37 7.07 -4.81
CA MET A 136 -11.28 5.69 -5.32
C MET A 136 -12.50 5.21 -6.11
N TYR A 137 -13.68 5.73 -5.81
CA TYR A 137 -14.93 5.37 -6.49
C TYR A 137 -15.27 6.30 -7.66
N SER A 138 -14.55 7.41 -7.82
CA SER A 138 -14.70 8.33 -8.93
C SER A 138 -13.66 8.02 -9.99
N TRP A 139 -14.11 7.46 -11.11
CA TRP A 139 -13.24 7.16 -12.26
C TRP A 139 -12.38 8.35 -12.68
N LEU A 140 -12.93 9.57 -12.61
CA LEU A 140 -12.22 10.80 -12.95
C LEU A 140 -11.10 11.14 -11.96
N HIS A 141 -11.35 11.04 -10.64
CA HIS A 141 -10.33 11.31 -9.64
C HIS A 141 -9.25 10.22 -9.63
N PHE A 142 -9.67 8.96 -9.78
CA PHE A 142 -8.75 7.84 -9.88
C PHE A 142 -7.83 7.96 -11.10
N SER A 143 -8.37 8.31 -12.27
CA SER A 143 -7.56 8.48 -13.49
C SER A 143 -6.63 9.68 -13.38
N LEU A 144 -7.07 10.80 -12.81
CA LEU A 144 -6.22 11.97 -12.58
C LEU A 144 -5.07 11.66 -11.61
N ALA A 145 -5.37 11.01 -10.48
CA ALA A 145 -4.35 10.59 -9.52
C ALA A 145 -3.33 9.63 -10.16
N THR A 146 -3.81 8.71 -10.99
CA THR A 146 -2.96 7.78 -11.75
C THR A 146 -2.11 8.51 -12.78
N ALA A 147 -2.66 9.50 -13.50
CA ALA A 147 -1.91 10.31 -14.44
C ALA A 147 -0.80 11.11 -13.74
N CYS A 148 -1.11 11.78 -12.62
CA CYS A 148 -0.10 12.50 -11.81
C CYS A 148 1.02 11.56 -11.33
N ALA A 149 0.66 10.37 -10.85
CA ALA A 149 1.62 9.35 -10.41
C ALA A 149 2.54 8.88 -11.54
N LEU A 150 1.97 8.62 -12.72
CA LEU A 150 2.74 8.22 -13.90
C LEU A 150 3.65 9.33 -14.42
N ILE A 151 3.20 10.59 -14.39
CA ILE A 151 4.01 11.75 -14.76
C ILE A 151 5.19 11.90 -13.80
N ALA A 152 4.96 11.81 -12.49
CA ALA A 152 6.04 11.87 -11.49
C ALA A 152 7.03 10.70 -11.65
N TRP A 153 6.53 9.49 -11.85
CA TRP A 153 7.40 8.34 -12.13
C TRP A 153 8.23 8.55 -13.40
N TYR A 154 7.61 8.99 -14.49
CA TYR A 154 8.28 9.17 -15.77
C TYR A 154 9.32 10.29 -15.74
N SER A 155 9.01 11.43 -15.09
CA SER A 155 9.94 12.55 -14.98
C SER A 155 11.19 12.18 -14.19
N LEU A 156 11.06 11.49 -13.05
CA LEU A 156 12.20 11.02 -12.26
C LEU A 156 12.95 9.88 -12.94
N ASN A 157 12.26 9.00 -13.66
CA ASN A 157 12.91 7.93 -14.39
C ASN A 157 13.73 8.46 -15.59
N ARG A 158 13.41 9.65 -16.13
CA ARG A 158 14.14 10.28 -17.24
C ARG A 158 15.05 11.46 -16.87
N ALA A 159 15.01 11.96 -15.63
CA ALA A 159 15.87 13.06 -15.16
C ALA A 159 17.37 12.79 -15.41
N PRO A 160 18.15 13.70 -16.04
CA PRO A 160 19.59 13.49 -16.24
C PRO A 160 20.31 13.06 -14.95
N ASP A 161 21.30 12.17 -15.03
CA ASP A 161 22.07 11.74 -13.86
C ASP A 161 23.02 12.88 -13.46
N GLU A 162 22.49 13.90 -12.79
CA GLU A 162 23.26 15.06 -12.32
C GLU A 162 24.45 14.65 -11.43
N ARG A 163 24.38 13.49 -10.76
CA ARG A 163 25.51 12.94 -9.99
C ARG A 163 26.65 12.43 -10.87
N ALA A 164 26.34 11.85 -12.04
CA ALA A 164 27.36 11.43 -13.00
C ALA A 164 27.97 12.67 -13.67
N ASP A 165 27.15 13.67 -13.97
CA ASP A 165 27.59 14.94 -14.55
C ASP A 165 28.46 15.74 -13.58
N GLN A 166 28.10 15.77 -12.28
CA GLN A 166 28.91 16.40 -11.22
C GLN A 166 30.22 15.65 -10.94
N ALA A 167 30.21 14.30 -10.98
CA ALA A 167 31.43 13.52 -10.81
C ALA A 167 32.39 13.68 -12.00
N ALA A 168 31.86 13.79 -13.22
CA ALA A 168 32.65 14.08 -14.42
C ALA A 168 33.22 15.51 -14.39
N ALA A 169 32.47 16.49 -13.88
CA ALA A 169 32.94 17.87 -13.73
C ALA A 169 33.98 18.04 -12.61
N ALA A 170 33.91 17.26 -11.54
CA ALA A 170 34.89 17.29 -10.45
C ALA A 170 36.20 16.53 -10.76
N ALA A 171 36.20 15.70 -11.81
CA ALA A 171 37.37 14.96 -12.30
C ALA A 171 38.13 15.70 -13.42
N GLN A 172 37.65 16.88 -13.84
CA GLN A 172 38.31 17.81 -14.76
C GLN A 172 38.99 18.93 -13.98
#